data_AF-A0A1Y1N6Z3-F1
#
_entry.id   AF-A0A1Y1N6Z3-F1
#
_cell.length_a   1.000
_cell.length_b   1.000
_cell.length_c   1.000
_cell.angle_alpha   90.00
_cell.angle_beta   90.00
_cell.angle_gamma   90.00
#
_symmetry.space_group_name_H-M   'P 1'
#
loop_
_entity.id
_entity.type
_entity.pdbx_description
1 polymer ?
#
loop_
_entity_poly.entity_id
_entity_poly.type
_entity_poly.pdbx_seq_one_letter_code
_entity_poly.pdbx_strand_id
1 'polypeptide(L)'
;MSIPFHNFSISEKGPGLACGGVLISQKYVLTAAHCVTGPSMRKVGKLIAVRLGEHNIETPVDCDDDEIDEDCALPHMDIFIESATPHPNYTAESSSKYNDIALIKLNQAVNYTKDVQPICLGEAAQVSKWNNPGADLVVSGWGQTETRGKP
;
A
#
# COMPACT_ATOMS: atom_id res chain seq x y z
N MET A 1 11.87 -10.61 -7.99
CA MET A 1 12.42 -9.43 -7.27
C MET A 1 11.27 -8.58 -6.75
N SER A 2 10.89 -8.81 -5.49
CA SER A 2 9.79 -8.10 -4.82
C SER A 2 10.27 -6.72 -4.33
N ILE A 3 9.43 -5.69 -4.45
CA ILE A 3 9.73 -4.37 -3.88
C ILE A 3 9.25 -4.40 -2.42
N PRO A 4 10.15 -4.35 -1.42
CA PRO A 4 9.83 -4.66 -0.02
C PRO A 4 8.97 -3.59 0.68
N PHE A 5 8.58 -2.54 -0.05
CA PHE A 5 7.75 -1.43 0.44
C PHE A 5 6.29 -1.52 -0.02
N HIS A 6 5.93 -2.56 -0.78
CA HIS A 6 4.56 -2.76 -1.26
C HIS A 6 3.63 -3.15 -0.13
N ASN A 7 2.59 -2.33 0.06
CA ASN A 7 1.54 -2.62 1.02
C ASN A 7 0.18 -2.58 0.34
N PHE A 8 -0.69 -3.43 0.83
CA PHE A 8 -2.05 -3.55 0.37
C PHE A 8 -3.00 -3.59 1.59
N SER A 9 -4.26 -3.15 1.46
CA SER A 9 -5.23 -3.08 2.56
C SER A 9 -6.48 -3.96 2.41
N ILE A 10 -6.74 -4.85 3.38
CA ILE A 10 -7.92 -5.73 3.39
C ILE A 10 -9.15 -4.93 3.85
N SER A 11 -10.32 -5.23 3.28
CA SER A 11 -11.59 -4.55 3.53
C SER A 11 -12.65 -5.43 4.22
N GLU A 12 -13.55 -4.82 4.99
CA GLU A 12 -14.70 -5.49 5.64
C GLU A 12 -15.63 -6.25 4.68
N LYS A 13 -15.74 -5.81 3.41
CA LYS A 13 -16.68 -6.42 2.45
C LYS A 13 -16.12 -7.67 1.77
N GLY A 14 -14.93 -8.14 2.14
CA GLY A 14 -14.39 -9.43 1.72
C GLY A 14 -12.86 -9.42 1.56
N PRO A 15 -12.26 -10.62 1.47
CA PRO A 15 -10.83 -10.78 1.20
C PRO A 15 -10.57 -10.43 -0.27
N GLY A 16 -10.29 -9.16 -0.53
CA GLY A 16 -10.00 -8.68 -1.88
C GLY A 16 -9.19 -7.41 -1.81
N LEU A 17 -8.40 -7.19 -2.88
CA LEU A 17 -7.57 -6.01 -2.97
C LEU A 17 -8.47 -4.75 -3.03
N ALA A 18 -8.53 -3.93 -1.97
CA ALA A 18 -9.27 -2.67 -1.92
C ALA A 18 -8.44 -1.47 -2.39
N CYS A 19 -7.30 -1.21 -1.76
CA CYS A 19 -6.38 -0.11 -2.09
C CYS A 19 -4.92 -0.46 -1.80
N GLY A 20 -4.01 0.20 -2.52
CA GLY A 20 -2.57 0.16 -2.26
C GLY A 20 -2.11 1.23 -1.26
N GLY A 21 -0.89 1.06 -0.76
CA GLY A 21 -0.19 2.03 0.06
C GLY A 21 1.29 1.68 0.18
N VAL A 22 2.03 2.50 0.91
CA VAL A 22 3.47 2.29 1.16
C VAL A 22 3.80 2.47 2.63
N LEU A 23 4.67 1.61 3.17
CA LEU A 23 5.13 1.72 4.54
C LEU A 23 6.07 2.91 4.65
N ILE A 24 5.85 3.83 5.58
CA ILE A 24 6.76 4.97 5.80
C ILE A 24 7.44 4.92 7.18
N SER A 25 6.93 4.06 8.07
CA SER A 25 7.56 3.71 9.36
C SER A 25 6.93 2.44 9.93
N GLN A 26 7.43 1.94 11.06
CA GLN A 26 6.90 0.76 11.74
C GLN A 26 5.40 0.84 12.11
N LYS A 27 4.81 2.04 12.16
CA LYS A 27 3.39 2.21 12.54
C LYS A 27 2.56 2.99 11.53
N TYR A 28 3.15 3.47 10.45
CA TYR A 28 2.46 4.35 9.52
C TYR A 28 2.59 3.89 8.08
N VAL A 29 1.46 3.87 7.40
CA VAL A 29 1.32 3.59 5.97
C VAL A 29 0.74 4.83 5.30
N LEU A 30 1.35 5.24 4.19
CA LEU A 30 0.87 6.33 3.36
C LEU A 30 -0.02 5.75 2.24
N THR A 31 -1.16 6.38 2.00
CA THR A 31 -2.12 5.98 0.94
C THR A 31 -2.87 7.20 0.41
N ALA A 32 -3.78 7.00 -0.52
CA ALA A 32 -4.67 8.04 -1.02
C ALA A 32 -5.84 8.30 -0.05
N ALA A 33 -6.34 9.53 0.00
CA ALA A 33 -7.47 9.89 0.85
C ALA A 33 -8.77 9.22 0.39
N HIS A 34 -8.99 9.08 -0.91
CA HIS A 34 -10.17 8.40 -1.44
C HIS A 34 -10.27 6.94 -0.98
N CYS A 35 -9.14 6.29 -0.65
CA CYS A 35 -9.14 4.92 -0.12
C CYS A 35 -9.74 4.80 1.28
N VAL A 36 -9.73 5.89 2.06
CA VAL A 36 -10.13 5.90 3.48
C VAL A 36 -11.34 6.79 3.77
N THR A 37 -11.94 7.40 2.74
CA THR A 37 -13.15 8.20 2.87
C THR A 37 -14.02 8.15 1.60
N GLY A 38 -15.27 8.59 1.71
CA GLY A 38 -16.08 8.89 0.53
C GLY A 38 -16.64 7.67 -0.23
N PRO A 39 -16.91 7.83 -1.55
CA PRO A 39 -17.56 6.82 -2.37
C PRO A 39 -16.82 5.49 -2.47
N SER A 40 -15.48 5.49 -2.46
CA SER A 40 -14.68 4.27 -2.59
C SER A 40 -14.92 3.36 -1.38
N MET A 41 -14.93 3.87 -0.15
CA MET A 41 -15.34 3.08 1.03
C MET A 41 -16.77 2.53 0.93
N ARG A 42 -17.70 3.26 0.32
CA ARG A 42 -19.07 2.74 0.12
C ARG A 42 -19.09 1.55 -0.83
N LYS A 43 -18.23 1.53 -1.84
CA LYS A 43 -18.12 0.44 -2.81
C LYS A 43 -17.32 -0.74 -2.24
N VAL A 44 -16.09 -0.51 -1.80
CA VAL A 44 -15.15 -1.58 -1.41
C VAL A 44 -15.24 -1.96 0.07
N GLY A 45 -15.81 -1.12 0.93
CA GLY A 45 -15.85 -1.31 2.40
C GLY A 45 -14.79 -0.50 3.13
N LYS A 46 -14.86 -0.49 4.46
CA LYS A 46 -13.84 0.14 5.30
C LYS A 46 -12.59 -0.74 5.32
N LEU A 47 -11.42 -0.12 5.22
CA LEU A 47 -10.15 -0.81 5.39
C LEU A 47 -9.98 -1.26 6.86
N ILE A 48 -9.61 -2.52 7.07
CA ILE A 48 -9.46 -3.11 8.41
C ILE A 48 -8.04 -3.52 8.73
N ALA A 49 -7.26 -3.91 7.73
CA ALA A 49 -5.90 -4.36 7.91
C ALA A 49 -5.03 -3.93 6.73
N VAL A 50 -3.72 -3.90 6.96
CA VAL A 50 -2.69 -3.75 5.94
C VAL A 50 -1.91 -5.05 5.86
N ARG A 51 -1.80 -5.61 4.65
CA ARG A 51 -0.94 -6.72 4.29
C ARG A 51 0.44 -6.20 3.86
N LEU A 52 1.48 -6.79 4.42
CA LEU A 52 2.89 -6.48 4.17
C LEU A 52 3.66 -7.73 3.72
N GLY A 53 4.66 -7.56 2.87
CA GLY A 53 5.58 -8.64 2.46
C GLY A 53 4.95 -9.65 1.50
N GLU A 54 3.93 -9.23 0.74
CA GLU A 54 3.26 -10.07 -0.26
C GLU A 54 3.97 -9.96 -1.62
N HIS A 55 4.11 -11.07 -2.34
CA HIS A 55 4.50 -11.06 -3.75
C HIS A 55 3.42 -11.68 -4.65
N ASN A 56 3.03 -12.93 -4.37
CA ASN A 56 1.99 -13.62 -5.12
C ASN A 56 0.71 -13.79 -4.28
N ILE A 57 -0.30 -12.98 -4.59
CA ILE A 57 -1.60 -12.96 -3.91
C ILE A 57 -2.41 -14.25 -4.04
N GLU A 58 -2.00 -15.18 -4.91
CA GLU A 58 -2.66 -16.47 -5.10
C GLU A 58 -2.11 -17.55 -4.15
N THR A 59 -0.94 -17.32 -3.57
CA THR A 59 -0.24 -18.28 -2.70
C THR A 59 -0.03 -17.71 -1.30
N PRO A 60 -0.10 -18.53 -0.23
CA PRO A 60 0.16 -18.06 1.14
C PRO A 60 1.66 -17.90 1.45
N VAL A 61 2.53 -18.56 0.69
CA VAL A 61 3.99 -18.51 0.80
C VAL A 61 4.54 -18.47 -0.62
N ASP A 62 5.48 -17.55 -0.83
CA ASP A 62 6.09 -17.32 -2.13
C ASP A 62 7.48 -17.96 -2.12
N CYS A 63 7.67 -18.98 -2.95
CA CYS A 63 8.93 -19.72 -3.08
C CYS A 63 9.44 -19.60 -4.51
N ASP A 64 10.75 -19.47 -4.67
CA ASP A 64 11.39 -19.55 -5.97
C ASP A 64 11.63 -21.03 -6.31
N ASP A 65 10.76 -21.62 -7.16
CA ASP A 65 10.79 -23.04 -7.54
C ASP A 65 12.04 -23.46 -8.36
N ASP A 66 12.88 -22.50 -8.75
CA ASP A 66 14.03 -22.68 -9.65
C ASP A 66 15.39 -22.79 -8.92
N GLU A 67 15.44 -22.65 -7.59
CA GLU A 67 16.69 -22.77 -6.80
C GLU A 67 16.87 -24.16 -6.16
N ILE A 68 18.14 -24.57 -5.99
CA ILE A 68 18.55 -25.88 -5.41
C ILE A 68 18.24 -25.93 -3.90
N ASP A 69 18.12 -24.77 -3.26
CA ASP A 69 17.65 -24.58 -1.90
C ASP A 69 16.31 -23.81 -1.98
N GLU A 70 15.25 -24.29 -1.32
CA GLU A 70 13.95 -23.59 -1.25
C GLU A 70 14.10 -22.27 -0.47
N ASP A 71 14.52 -21.18 -1.13
CA ASP A 71 14.45 -19.83 -0.53
C ASP A 71 13.05 -19.27 -0.70
N CYS A 72 12.19 -19.57 0.27
CA CYS A 72 10.87 -18.95 0.35
C CYS A 72 10.94 -17.59 1.04
N ALA A 73 10.12 -16.65 0.58
CA ALA A 73 9.82 -15.42 1.30
C ALA A 73 9.14 -15.74 2.64
N LEU A 74 9.27 -14.83 3.60
CA LEU A 74 8.48 -14.93 4.82
C LEU A 74 6.98 -14.77 4.48
N PRO A 75 6.07 -15.46 5.17
CA PRO A 75 4.64 -15.27 4.95
C PRO A 75 4.25 -13.80 5.11
N HIS A 76 3.29 -13.35 4.31
CA HIS A 76 2.75 -12.01 4.44
C HIS A 76 2.18 -11.77 5.85
N MET A 77 2.22 -10.51 6.28
CA MET A 77 1.70 -10.09 7.58
C MET A 77 0.47 -9.22 7.40
N ASP A 78 -0.65 -9.62 7.99
CA ASP A 78 -1.87 -8.81 8.08
C ASP A 78 -1.92 -8.06 9.43
N ILE A 79 -1.83 -6.73 9.38
CA ILE A 79 -1.76 -5.85 10.55
C ILE A 79 -2.99 -4.96 10.61
N PHE A 80 -3.74 -5.01 11.71
CA PHE A 80 -4.98 -4.23 11.84
C PHE A 80 -4.72 -2.72 11.90
N ILE A 81 -5.70 -1.98 11.40
CA ILE A 81 -5.69 -0.51 11.37
C ILE A 81 -6.25 0.03 12.69
N GLU A 82 -5.47 0.89 13.36
CA GLU A 82 -5.93 1.66 14.52
C GLU A 82 -6.80 2.84 14.08
N SER A 83 -6.31 3.61 13.11
CA SER A 83 -7.00 4.78 12.58
C SER A 83 -6.54 5.11 11.17
N ALA A 84 -7.43 5.68 10.35
CA ALA A 84 -7.10 6.26 9.06
C ALA A 84 -7.45 7.74 9.07
N THR A 85 -6.51 8.59 8.68
CA THR A 85 -6.64 10.05 8.72
C THR A 85 -6.37 10.62 7.33
N PRO A 86 -7.41 11.02 6.58
CA PRO A 86 -7.24 11.76 5.35
C PRO A 86 -6.71 13.16 5.61
N HIS A 87 -6.08 13.76 4.61
CA HIS A 87 -5.65 15.16 4.69
C HIS A 87 -6.85 16.06 5.04
N PRO A 88 -6.72 17.02 5.97
CA PRO A 88 -7.85 17.82 6.45
C PRO A 88 -8.54 18.63 5.35
N ASN A 89 -7.81 18.98 4.29
CA ASN A 89 -8.33 19.71 3.12
C ASN A 89 -8.72 18.79 1.95
N TYR A 90 -8.88 17.49 2.17
CA TYR A 90 -9.40 16.57 1.16
C TYR A 90 -10.93 16.59 1.15
N THR A 91 -11.54 16.77 -0.02
CA THR A 91 -12.99 16.76 -0.19
C THR A 91 -13.40 15.57 -1.06
N ALA A 92 -13.97 14.53 -0.42
CA ALA A 92 -14.32 13.27 -1.08
C ALA A 92 -15.27 13.40 -2.28
N GLU A 93 -16.21 14.33 -2.22
CA GLU A 93 -17.22 14.55 -3.26
C GLU A 93 -16.73 15.47 -4.39
N SER A 94 -15.54 16.08 -4.25
CA SER A 94 -14.95 16.90 -5.30
C SER A 94 -14.44 16.04 -6.45
N SER A 95 -14.66 16.48 -7.69
CA SER A 95 -14.10 15.87 -8.90
C SER A 95 -12.61 16.12 -9.04
N SER A 96 -12.07 17.21 -8.48
CA SER A 96 -10.67 17.60 -8.63
C SER A 96 -9.69 16.80 -7.76
N LYS A 97 -10.20 16.08 -6.74
CA LYS A 97 -9.40 15.21 -5.83
C LYS A 97 -8.14 15.89 -5.27
N TYR A 98 -8.20 17.20 -4.98
CA TYR A 98 -7.08 17.89 -4.34
C TYR A 98 -6.78 17.31 -2.95
N ASN A 99 -5.49 17.24 -2.62
CA ASN A 99 -4.99 16.69 -1.36
C ASN A 99 -5.38 15.22 -1.13
N ASP A 100 -5.35 14.40 -2.18
CA ASP A 100 -5.68 12.97 -2.12
C ASP A 100 -4.57 12.14 -1.45
N ILE A 101 -4.37 12.39 -0.16
CA ILE A 101 -3.33 11.77 0.67
C ILE A 101 -3.88 11.48 2.07
N ALA A 102 -3.54 10.32 2.62
CA ALA A 102 -3.96 9.88 3.94
C ALA A 102 -2.87 9.07 4.65
N LEU A 103 -2.92 9.12 5.98
CA LEU A 103 -2.10 8.28 6.85
C LEU A 103 -2.96 7.21 7.51
N ILE A 104 -2.49 5.97 7.43
CA ILE A 104 -3.02 4.84 8.18
C ILE A 104 -2.07 4.57 9.33
N LYS A 105 -2.59 4.56 10.56
CA LYS A 105 -1.88 4.15 11.76
C LYS A 105 -2.22 2.69 12.07
N LEU A 106 -1.18 1.87 12.21
CA LEU A 106 -1.30 0.45 12.55
C LEU A 106 -1.49 0.27 14.07
N ASN A 107 -2.27 -0.73 14.46
CA ASN A 107 -2.54 -1.02 15.88
C ASN A 107 -1.31 -1.55 16.64
N GLN A 108 -0.31 -2.04 15.92
CA GLN A 108 0.96 -2.50 16.46
C GLN A 108 2.12 -2.09 15.54
N ALA A 109 3.33 -2.02 16.11
CA ALA A 109 4.53 -1.79 15.32
C ALA A 109 4.87 -3.04 14.51
N VAL A 110 5.28 -2.86 13.26
CA VAL A 110 5.73 -3.95 12.40
C VAL A 110 7.24 -4.13 12.52
N ASN A 111 7.68 -5.38 12.53
CA ASN A 111 9.09 -5.72 12.47
C ASN A 111 9.55 -5.66 11.01
N TYR A 112 10.67 -5.00 10.77
CA TYR A 112 11.26 -4.97 9.44
C TYR A 112 11.94 -6.29 9.13
N THR A 113 11.80 -6.74 7.89
CA THR A 113 12.35 -8.01 7.37
C THR A 113 12.97 -7.78 6.00
N LYS A 114 13.52 -8.82 5.36
CA LYS A 114 14.00 -8.71 3.96
C LYS A 114 12.88 -8.24 3.01
N ASP A 115 11.64 -8.65 3.29
CA ASP A 115 10.45 -8.42 2.45
C ASP A 115 9.58 -7.24 2.93
N VAL A 116 9.86 -6.67 4.11
CA VAL A 116 9.08 -5.57 4.70
C VAL A 116 10.01 -4.46 5.17
N GLN A 117 10.02 -3.37 4.42
CA GLN A 117 10.82 -2.17 4.70
C GLN A 117 10.01 -0.90 4.45
N PRO A 118 10.34 0.23 5.11
CA PRO A 118 9.73 1.51 4.80
C PRO A 118 10.38 2.17 3.57
N ILE A 119 9.60 2.91 2.80
CA ILE A 119 10.11 3.79 1.74
C ILE A 119 10.59 5.12 2.35
N CYS A 120 11.63 5.71 1.77
CA CYS A 120 12.07 7.05 2.11
C CYS A 120 11.10 8.10 1.55
N LEU A 121 10.77 9.12 2.34
CA LEU A 121 10.09 10.32 1.85
C LEU A 121 11.14 11.29 1.30
N GLY A 122 10.89 11.82 0.10
CA GLY A 122 11.81 12.75 -0.54
C GLY A 122 11.95 14.06 0.22
N GLU A 123 13.19 14.51 0.43
CA GLU A 123 13.45 15.87 0.91
C GLU A 123 13.15 16.89 -0.20
N ALA A 124 12.78 18.11 0.17
CA ALA A 124 12.36 19.14 -0.80
C ALA A 124 13.39 19.38 -1.93
N ALA A 125 14.69 19.25 -1.64
CA ALA A 125 15.77 19.37 -2.62
C ALA A 125 15.88 18.18 -3.60
N GLN A 126 15.39 17.00 -3.21
CA GLN A 126 15.35 15.81 -4.06
C GLN A 126 14.12 15.83 -4.99
N VAL A 127 13.00 16.34 -4.51
CA VAL A 127 11.76 16.48 -5.29
C VAL A 127 11.98 17.34 -6.55
N SER A 128 12.79 18.40 -6.46
CA SER A 128 13.16 19.23 -7.62
C SER A 128 13.91 18.45 -8.70
N LYS A 129 14.64 17.38 -8.34
CA LYS A 129 15.36 16.53 -9.30
C LYS A 129 14.44 15.52 -9.96
N TRP A 130 13.47 14.97 -9.22
CA TRP A 130 12.48 14.01 -9.74
C TRP A 130 11.42 14.65 -10.62
N ASN A 131 11.13 15.95 -10.41
CA ASN A 131 10.17 16.71 -11.22
C ASN A 131 10.75 17.18 -12.56
N ASN A 132 11.95 16.74 -12.94
CA ASN A 132 12.52 17.09 -14.25
C ASN A 132 11.93 16.18 -15.35
N PRO A 133 11.50 16.75 -16.49
CA PRO A 133 11.12 15.96 -17.64
C PRO A 133 12.23 14.98 -18.04
N GLY A 134 11.90 13.70 -18.17
CA GLY A 134 12.85 12.64 -18.50
C GLY A 134 13.45 11.89 -17.31
N ALA A 135 13.04 12.17 -16.07
CA ALA A 135 13.36 11.31 -14.93
C ALA A 135 12.60 9.98 -15.01
N ASP A 136 13.32 8.87 -14.87
CA ASP A 136 12.72 7.53 -14.80
C ASP A 136 12.04 7.33 -13.44
N LEU A 137 10.78 6.89 -13.47
CA LEU A 137 9.99 6.58 -12.29
C LEU A 137 9.50 5.13 -12.36
N VAL A 138 9.42 4.47 -11.21
CA VAL A 138 8.92 3.10 -11.10
C VAL A 138 7.51 3.11 -10.53
N VAL A 139 6.57 2.52 -11.27
CA VAL A 139 5.20 2.25 -10.80
C VAL A 139 5.07 0.75 -10.60
N SER A 140 4.48 0.34 -9.48
CA SER A 140 4.41 -1.06 -9.12
C SER A 140 3.21 -1.36 -8.22
N GLY A 141 2.63 -2.55 -8.39
CA GLY A 141 1.44 -3.02 -7.68
C GLY A 141 0.70 -4.10 -8.48
N TRP A 142 -0.38 -4.65 -7.94
CA TRP A 142 -1.14 -5.78 -8.53
C TRP A 142 -2.29 -5.36 -9.48
N GLY A 143 -2.20 -4.17 -10.09
CA GLY A 143 -3.18 -3.72 -11.09
C GLY A 143 -4.62 -3.48 -10.58
N GLN A 144 -4.83 -3.54 -9.26
CA GLN A 144 -6.15 -3.38 -8.69
C GLN A 144 -6.61 -1.91 -8.73
N THR A 145 -7.78 -1.69 -9.31
CA THR A 145 -8.45 -0.39 -9.37
C THR A 145 -9.82 -0.44 -8.69
N GLU A 146 -10.45 0.72 -8.50
CA GLU A 146 -11.84 0.81 -7.98
C GLU A 146 -12.86 0.02 -8.82
N THR A 147 -12.51 -0.34 -10.06
CA THR A 147 -13.33 -1.13 -10.98
C THR A 147 -13.00 -2.62 -10.99
N ARG A 148 -12.15 -3.11 -10.07
CA ARG A 148 -11.57 -4.47 -10.12
C ARG A 148 -10.95 -4.74 -11.49
N GLY A 149 -9.98 -3.92 -11.89
CA GLY A 149 -9.07 -4.29 -12.97
C GLY A 149 -8.49 -5.67 -12.68
N LYS A 150 -8.63 -6.61 -13.61
CA LYS A 150 -7.84 -7.83 -13.58
C LYS A 150 -6.43 -7.49 -14.08
N PRO A 151 -5.36 -8.06 -13.49
CA PRO A 151 -4.02 -7.95 -14.04
C PRO A 151 -3.95 -8.50 -15.47
#